data_AF-A0A7S2XZW0-F1
#
_entry.id   AF-A0A7S2XZW0-F1
#
_cell.length_a   1.000
_cell.length_b   1.000
_cell.length_c   1.000
_cell.angle_alpha   90.00
_cell.angle_beta   90.00
_cell.angle_gamma   90.00
#
_symmetry.space_group_name_H-M   'P 1'
#
loop_
_entity.id
_entity.type
_entity.pdbx_description
1 polymer ?
#
loop_
_entity_poly.entity_id
_entity_poly.type
_entity_poly.pdbx_seq_one_letter_code
_entity_poly.pdbx_strand_id
1 'polypeptide(L)'
;MNGSCLALLVLWCIFSWSRAFLAPATQRASFEKILTRGASKCGKPLFAEPTYYRNIDDDETDDDEDFVPKPYKEADPAVLAATLEEYQSLKEQLLKDTLLFGSGCSAVAVVLQGIGDGLIFFAGVLASALYVILLGKKADSVGQEDSTLGGSLAVGNSRFLVPFLLIGSLSLKNVVTGAVDTTGPNILQTVPRDQFVCAILGFLSYRIPLLYRQIVQAGVDQDQLLEMVPGSVGKAAKLAREAREKEE
;
A
#
# COMPACT_ATOMS: atom_id res chain seq x y z
N MET A 1 -5.71 22.11 -19.20
CA MET A 1 -6.00 20.73 -19.65
C MET A 1 -7.17 20.20 -18.83
N ASN A 2 -8.19 19.62 -19.49
CA ASN A 2 -9.40 19.17 -18.82
C ASN A 2 -9.12 17.92 -17.97
N GLY A 3 -9.70 17.83 -16.76
CA GLY A 3 -9.46 16.76 -15.79
C GLY A 3 -9.72 15.33 -16.31
N SER A 4 -10.44 15.18 -17.42
CA SER A 4 -10.65 13.91 -18.12
C SER A 4 -9.35 13.28 -18.64
N CYS A 5 -8.34 14.10 -18.97
CA CYS A 5 -7.06 13.59 -19.46
C CYS A 5 -6.29 12.86 -18.36
N LEU A 6 -6.38 13.34 -17.11
CA LEU A 6 -5.64 12.78 -15.97
C LEU A 6 -6.21 11.42 -15.53
N ALA A 7 -7.53 11.25 -15.57
CA ALA A 7 -8.18 9.97 -15.27
C ALA A 7 -7.82 8.90 -16.32
N LEU A 8 -7.80 9.28 -17.60
CA LEU A 8 -7.36 8.39 -18.68
C LEU A 8 -5.86 8.07 -18.58
N LEU A 9 -5.05 8.99 -18.05
CA LEU A 9 -3.62 8.78 -17.83
C LEU A 9 -3.34 7.82 -16.67
N VAL A 10 -4.12 7.90 -15.58
CA VAL A 10 -4.05 6.93 -14.48
C VAL A 10 -4.48 5.55 -14.95
N LEU A 11 -5.61 5.45 -15.67
CA LEU A 11 -6.06 4.20 -16.29
C LEU A 11 -5.06 3.67 -17.30
N TRP A 12 -4.46 4.52 -18.13
CA TRP A 12 -3.46 4.13 -19.13
C TRP A 12 -2.13 3.74 -18.49
N CYS A 13 -1.68 4.40 -17.41
CA CYS A 13 -0.50 3.97 -16.66
C CYS A 13 -0.74 2.62 -15.98
N ILE A 14 -1.91 2.41 -15.38
CA ILE A 14 -2.31 1.10 -14.83
C ILE A 14 -2.30 0.04 -15.95
N PHE A 15 -2.92 0.32 -17.10
CA PHE A 15 -3.06 -0.61 -18.22
C PHE A 15 -1.76 -0.85 -19.01
N SER A 16 -0.93 0.18 -19.17
CA SER A 16 0.37 0.15 -19.85
C SER A 16 1.40 -0.56 -18.97
N TRP A 17 1.35 -0.36 -17.66
CA TRP A 17 2.15 -1.13 -16.72
C TRP A 17 1.72 -2.60 -16.69
N SER A 18 0.41 -2.89 -16.73
CA SER A 18 -0.08 -4.27 -16.94
C SER A 18 0.50 -4.86 -18.24
N ARG A 19 0.51 -4.11 -19.35
CA ARG A 19 1.08 -4.57 -20.64
C ARG A 19 2.60 -4.73 -20.63
N ALA A 20 3.35 -3.85 -19.96
CA ALA A 20 4.80 -3.96 -19.82
C ALA A 20 5.21 -5.18 -18.98
N PHE A 21 4.39 -5.56 -18.00
CA PHE A 21 4.56 -6.78 -17.21
C PHE A 21 4.01 -8.05 -17.91
N LEU A 22 3.18 -7.86 -18.95
CA LEU A 22 2.68 -8.90 -19.86
C LEU A 22 3.50 -9.04 -21.17
N ALA A 23 4.65 -8.35 -21.28
CA ALA A 23 5.58 -8.49 -22.40
C ALA A 23 6.29 -9.87 -22.40
N PRO A 24 6.79 -10.35 -23.56
CA PRO A 24 6.87 -11.79 -23.90
C PRO A 24 7.78 -12.64 -23.01
N ALA A 25 7.42 -13.92 -22.93
CA ALA A 25 7.81 -14.97 -21.98
C ALA A 25 9.32 -15.17 -21.65
N THR A 26 10.23 -14.53 -22.39
CA THR A 26 11.68 -14.69 -22.20
C THR A 26 12.23 -13.96 -20.98
N GLN A 27 11.61 -12.85 -20.54
CA GLN A 27 11.93 -12.25 -19.23
C GLN A 27 11.13 -12.83 -18.06
N ARG A 28 9.97 -13.44 -18.32
CA ARG A 28 9.26 -14.27 -17.33
C ARG A 28 10.14 -15.43 -16.89
N ALA A 29 10.87 -16.10 -17.77
CA ALA A 29 11.71 -17.25 -17.35
C ALA A 29 12.83 -16.90 -16.35
N SER A 30 13.37 -15.67 -16.35
CA SER A 30 14.37 -15.24 -15.36
C SER A 30 13.73 -14.81 -14.04
N PHE A 31 12.60 -14.09 -14.10
CA PHE A 31 11.87 -13.68 -12.89
C PHE A 31 11.13 -14.85 -12.24
N GLU A 32 10.61 -15.78 -13.04
CA GLU A 32 10.00 -17.04 -12.65
C GLU A 32 11.08 -18.03 -12.17
N LYS A 33 12.30 -18.07 -12.71
CA LYS A 33 13.42 -18.81 -12.09
C LYS A 33 13.85 -18.23 -10.74
N ILE A 34 13.74 -16.91 -10.55
CA ILE A 34 14.01 -16.26 -9.25
C ILE A 34 12.86 -16.53 -8.27
N LEU A 35 11.60 -16.47 -8.72
CA LEU A 35 10.41 -16.75 -7.92
C LEU A 35 10.22 -18.25 -7.63
N THR A 36 10.58 -19.16 -8.55
CA THR A 36 10.47 -20.63 -8.36
C THR A 36 11.67 -21.25 -7.65
N ARG A 37 12.88 -20.65 -7.74
CA ARG A 37 13.97 -21.03 -6.81
C ARG A 37 13.69 -20.61 -5.37
N GLY A 38 12.85 -19.59 -5.15
CA GLY A 38 12.27 -19.29 -3.83
C GLY A 38 11.07 -20.18 -3.48
N ALA A 39 10.16 -20.45 -4.43
CA ALA A 39 8.92 -21.18 -4.18
C ALA A 39 9.09 -22.71 -4.08
N SER A 40 10.16 -23.30 -4.64
CA SER A 40 10.40 -24.76 -4.54
C SER A 40 10.77 -25.22 -3.12
N LYS A 41 11.06 -24.31 -2.18
CA LYS A 41 11.13 -24.61 -0.74
C LYS A 41 9.95 -24.06 0.06
N CYS A 42 9.11 -23.22 -0.53
CA CYS A 42 7.89 -22.66 0.07
C CYS A 42 6.64 -23.23 -0.60
N GLY A 43 6.54 -24.57 -0.63
CA GLY A 43 5.31 -25.29 -0.97
C GLY A 43 4.31 -25.33 0.19
N LYS A 44 4.16 -24.21 0.90
CA LYS A 44 3.10 -23.96 1.86
C LYS A 44 2.58 -22.55 1.59
N PRO A 45 1.25 -22.33 1.51
CA PRO A 45 0.73 -21.00 1.29
C PRO A 45 1.32 -20.07 2.35
N LEU A 46 1.78 -18.88 1.94
CA LEU A 46 2.27 -17.85 2.88
C LEU A 46 1.15 -17.33 3.81
N PHE A 47 -0.08 -17.77 3.55
CA PHE A 47 -1.28 -17.68 4.37
C PHE A 47 -1.89 -19.08 4.63
N ALA A 48 -1.08 -20.13 4.72
CA ALA A 48 -1.37 -21.13 5.74
C ALA A 48 -1.22 -20.31 7.01
N GLU A 49 -2.35 -19.84 7.54
CA GLU A 49 -2.43 -19.22 8.85
C GLU A 49 -1.41 -19.96 9.72
N PRO A 50 -0.44 -19.27 10.37
CA PRO A 50 0.07 -19.88 11.58
C PRO A 50 -1.21 -20.21 12.32
N THR A 51 -1.42 -21.47 12.64
CA THR A 51 -2.57 -21.89 13.40
C THR A 51 -2.39 -21.35 14.82
N TYR A 52 -2.43 -20.02 14.97
CA TYR A 52 -3.30 -19.29 15.88
C TYR A 52 -4.77 -19.50 15.47
N TYR A 53 -5.12 -20.70 15.01
CA TYR A 53 -6.40 -21.27 15.35
C TYR A 53 -6.37 -21.36 16.88
N ARG A 54 -7.01 -20.37 17.49
CA ARG A 54 -8.09 -20.71 18.41
C ARG A 54 -8.77 -21.92 17.78
N ASN A 55 -8.53 -23.12 18.32
CA ASN A 55 -9.37 -24.26 18.02
C ASN A 55 -10.76 -23.82 18.47
N ILE A 56 -11.54 -23.26 17.55
CA ILE A 56 -12.99 -23.03 17.70
C ILE A 56 -13.68 -24.29 17.16
N ASP A 57 -13.11 -25.45 17.48
CA ASP A 57 -13.78 -26.74 17.33
C ASP A 57 -14.30 -27.24 18.69
N ASP A 58 -14.05 -26.49 19.78
CA ASP A 58 -14.73 -26.67 21.05
C ASP A 58 -15.94 -25.72 21.09
N ASP A 59 -16.93 -26.00 20.24
CA ASP A 59 -18.28 -25.43 20.32
C ASP A 59 -19.05 -26.14 21.46
N GLU A 60 -18.42 -26.24 22.64
CA GLU A 60 -19.13 -26.45 23.89
C GLU A 60 -19.65 -25.08 24.31
N THR A 61 -20.92 -24.87 24.01
CA THR A 61 -21.78 -23.87 24.64
C THR A 61 -21.86 -24.17 26.13
N ASP A 62 -20.82 -23.82 26.87
CA ASP A 62 -20.86 -23.71 28.32
C ASP A 62 -21.15 -22.26 28.64
N ASP A 63 -22.40 -22.01 29.06
CA ASP A 63 -22.90 -20.78 29.65
C ASP A 63 -22.27 -20.52 31.05
N ASP A 64 -20.95 -20.72 31.19
CA ASP A 64 -20.23 -20.62 32.46
C ASP A 64 -19.48 -19.28 32.57
N GLU A 65 -19.82 -18.55 33.64
CA GLU A 65 -19.44 -17.16 33.93
C GLU A 65 -17.94 -16.89 34.20
N ASP A 66 -17.01 -17.77 33.83
CA ASP A 66 -15.58 -17.57 34.12
C ASP A 66 -14.71 -17.76 32.86
N PHE A 67 -14.66 -16.73 32.00
CA PHE A 67 -13.65 -16.63 30.95
C PHE A 67 -12.26 -16.49 31.57
N VAL A 68 -11.63 -17.62 31.90
CA VAL A 68 -10.22 -17.66 32.27
C VAL A 68 -9.41 -17.65 30.98
N PRO A 69 -8.68 -16.57 30.65
CA PRO A 69 -7.85 -16.55 29.47
C PRO A 69 -6.81 -17.67 29.58
N LYS A 70 -6.86 -18.64 28.65
CA LYS A 70 -5.86 -19.71 28.57
C LYS A 70 -4.46 -19.06 28.47
N PRO A 71 -3.47 -19.48 29.29
CA PRO A 71 -2.13 -18.90 29.24
C PRO A 71 -1.54 -19.11 27.84
N TYR A 72 -0.92 -18.05 27.31
CA TYR A 72 -0.25 -18.09 26.02
C TYR A 72 0.82 -19.20 26.06
N LYS A 73 0.80 -20.11 25.09
CA LYS A 73 1.94 -21.02 24.88
C LYS A 73 3.11 -20.16 24.42
N GLU A 74 4.23 -20.22 25.15
CA GLU A 74 5.48 -19.59 24.70
C GLU A 74 5.83 -20.10 23.31
N ALA A 75 6.04 -19.17 22.37
CA ALA A 75 6.43 -19.51 21.02
C ALA A 75 7.84 -20.15 21.02
N ASP A 76 8.03 -21.20 20.23
CA ASP A 76 9.35 -21.79 20.01
C ASP A 76 10.32 -20.71 19.49
N PRO A 77 11.45 -20.45 20.17
CA PRO A 77 12.39 -19.40 19.79
C PRO A 77 12.96 -19.61 18.37
N ALA A 78 13.06 -20.86 17.90
CA ALA A 78 13.54 -21.14 16.55
C ALA A 78 12.54 -20.67 15.48
N VAL A 79 11.24 -20.86 15.71
CA VAL A 79 10.17 -20.39 14.82
C VAL A 79 10.08 -18.86 14.85
N LEU A 80 10.24 -18.26 16.03
CA LEU A 80 10.26 -16.80 16.17
C LEU A 80 11.41 -16.16 15.38
N ALA A 81 12.62 -16.72 15.46
CA ALA A 81 13.76 -16.19 14.71
C ALA A 81 13.55 -16.28 13.18
N ALA A 82 13.03 -17.41 12.68
CA ALA A 82 12.74 -17.59 11.27
C ALA A 82 11.67 -16.62 10.75
N THR A 83 10.57 -16.46 11.50
CA THR A 83 9.49 -15.52 11.13
C THR A 83 9.94 -14.06 11.14
N LEU A 84 10.87 -13.69 12.02
CA LEU A 84 11.44 -12.35 12.08
C LEU A 84 12.30 -12.05 10.84
N GLU A 85 13.11 -13.00 10.38
CA GLU A 85 13.91 -12.86 9.15
C GLU A 85 13.01 -12.72 7.91
N GLU A 86 11.98 -13.56 7.79
CA GLU A 86 11.00 -13.47 6.69
C GLU A 86 10.30 -12.11 6.69
N TYR A 87 9.87 -11.63 7.86
CA TYR A 87 9.24 -10.32 8.01
C TYR A 87 10.16 -9.16 7.61
N GLN A 88 11.44 -9.19 7.99
CA GLN A 88 12.42 -8.18 7.58
C GLN A 88 12.61 -8.16 6.07
N SER A 89 12.74 -9.34 5.45
CA SER A 89 12.88 -9.45 3.99
C SER A 89 11.64 -8.90 3.26
N LEU A 90 10.44 -9.13 3.80
CA LEU A 90 9.19 -8.67 3.22
C LEU A 90 9.08 -7.13 3.25
N LYS A 91 9.51 -6.49 4.34
CA LYS A 91 9.57 -5.02 4.44
C LYS A 91 10.50 -4.42 3.40
N GLU A 92 11.69 -4.99 3.26
CA GLU A 92 12.68 -4.50 2.31
C GLU A 92 12.16 -4.61 0.88
N GLN A 93 11.56 -5.75 0.54
CA GLN A 93 10.93 -5.95 -0.77
C GLN A 93 9.80 -4.94 -1.02
N LEU A 94 8.93 -4.71 -0.03
CA LEU A 94 7.82 -3.78 -0.17
C LEU A 94 8.31 -2.35 -0.45
N LEU A 95 9.39 -1.93 0.20
CA LEU A 95 9.99 -0.62 0.00
C LEU A 95 10.67 -0.51 -1.37
N LYS A 96 11.40 -1.55 -1.79
CA LYS A 96 11.99 -1.63 -3.13
C LYS A 96 10.92 -1.59 -4.22
N ASP A 97 9.86 -2.37 -4.09
CA ASP A 97 8.76 -2.42 -5.07
C ASP A 97 8.03 -1.07 -5.16
N THR A 98 7.78 -0.42 -4.02
CA THR A 98 7.18 0.92 -3.97
C THR A 98 8.06 1.96 -4.67
N LEU A 99 9.37 1.95 -4.41
CA LEU A 99 10.30 2.88 -5.05
C LEU A 99 10.48 2.58 -6.54
N LEU A 100 10.59 1.31 -6.93
CA LEU A 100 10.74 0.91 -8.33
C LEU A 100 9.49 1.28 -9.14
N PHE A 101 8.31 0.95 -8.62
CA PHE A 101 7.04 1.31 -9.25
C PHE A 101 6.85 2.82 -9.32
N GLY A 102 7.03 3.51 -8.18
CA GLY A 102 6.85 4.96 -8.11
C GLY A 102 7.85 5.74 -8.96
N SER A 103 9.11 5.31 -9.03
CA SER A 103 10.11 5.92 -9.94
C SER A 103 9.78 5.67 -11.41
N GLY A 104 9.28 4.48 -11.75
CA GLY A 104 8.75 4.18 -13.08
C GLY A 104 7.61 5.10 -13.47
N CYS A 105 6.60 5.25 -12.60
CA CYS A 105 5.50 6.18 -12.83
C CYS A 105 5.95 7.65 -12.88
N SER A 106 6.95 8.03 -12.08
CA SER A 106 7.53 9.38 -12.15
C SER A 106 8.20 9.65 -13.49
N ALA A 107 8.96 8.68 -14.04
CA ALA A 107 9.58 8.82 -15.35
C ALA A 107 8.53 9.01 -16.45
N VAL A 108 7.42 8.26 -16.37
CA VAL A 108 6.28 8.43 -17.29
C VAL A 108 5.64 9.82 -17.13
N ALA A 109 5.47 10.30 -15.89
CA ALA A 109 4.96 11.65 -15.64
C ALA A 109 5.87 12.75 -16.22
N VAL A 110 7.20 12.58 -16.14
CA VAL A 110 8.16 13.51 -16.78
C VAL A 110 7.95 13.58 -18.28
N VAL A 111 7.77 12.43 -18.95
CA VAL A 111 7.59 12.39 -20.41
C VAL A 111 6.27 13.04 -20.84
N LEU A 112 5.21 12.89 -20.05
CA LEU A 112 3.86 13.31 -20.45
C LEU A 112 3.50 14.73 -20.03
N GLN A 113 3.94 15.17 -18.85
CA GLN A 113 3.57 16.46 -18.25
C GLN A 113 4.77 17.40 -18.05
N GLY A 114 5.98 16.88 -18.23
CA GLY A 114 7.22 17.63 -18.05
C GLY A 114 7.90 17.38 -16.70
N ILE A 115 9.14 17.86 -16.61
CA ILE A 115 10.03 17.60 -15.46
C ILE A 115 9.43 18.11 -14.14
N GLY A 116 8.74 19.24 -14.17
CA GLY A 116 8.15 19.86 -12.97
C GLY A 116 7.17 18.93 -12.25
N ASP A 117 6.19 18.40 -12.97
CA ASP A 117 5.15 17.51 -12.42
C ASP A 117 5.73 16.14 -12.07
N GLY A 118 6.66 15.63 -12.89
CA GLY A 118 7.35 14.38 -12.63
C GLY A 118 8.15 14.38 -11.32
N LEU A 119 8.82 15.49 -10.98
CA LEU A 119 9.53 15.67 -9.72
C LEU A 119 8.57 15.76 -8.52
N ILE A 120 7.41 16.42 -8.69
CA ILE A 120 6.40 16.51 -7.63
C ILE A 120 5.77 15.15 -7.36
N PHE A 121 5.51 14.37 -8.42
CA PHE A 121 5.08 12.99 -8.29
C PHE A 121 6.13 12.16 -7.55
N PHE A 122 7.42 12.29 -7.91
CA PHE A 122 8.51 11.59 -7.23
C PHE A 122 8.62 11.96 -5.75
N ALA A 123 8.45 13.24 -5.40
CA ALA A 123 8.38 13.66 -4.00
C ALA A 123 7.22 12.99 -3.25
N GLY A 124 6.06 12.83 -3.91
CA GLY A 124 4.95 12.02 -3.40
C GLY A 124 5.35 10.56 -3.15
N VAL A 125 6.08 9.94 -4.09
CA VAL A 125 6.60 8.56 -3.93
C VAL A 125 7.54 8.45 -2.73
N LEU A 126 8.45 9.41 -2.54
CA LEU A 126 9.34 9.43 -1.37
C LEU A 126 8.56 9.57 -0.06
N ALA A 127 7.53 10.43 -0.04
CA ALA A 127 6.63 10.53 1.10
C ALA A 127 5.87 9.22 1.34
N SER A 128 5.48 8.50 0.29
CA SER A 128 4.86 7.17 0.42
C SER A 128 5.80 6.14 1.04
N ALA A 129 7.07 6.12 0.62
CA ALA A 129 8.09 5.23 1.18
C ALA A 129 8.36 5.56 2.65
N LEU A 130 8.45 6.85 3.00
CA LEU A 130 8.57 7.31 4.38
C LEU A 130 7.36 6.87 5.23
N TYR A 131 6.16 6.95 4.68
CA TYR A 131 4.95 6.47 5.34
C TYR A 131 5.02 4.97 5.63
N VAL A 132 5.47 4.15 4.67
CA VAL A 132 5.66 2.69 4.87
C VAL A 132 6.72 2.41 5.94
N ILE A 133 7.82 3.15 5.98
CA ILE A 133 8.85 3.02 7.02
C ILE A 133 8.25 3.31 8.41
N LEU A 134 7.50 4.40 8.56
CA LEU A 134 6.85 4.75 9.82
C LEU A 134 5.81 3.70 10.24
N LEU A 135 5.09 3.13 9.26
CA LEU A 135 4.16 2.04 9.50
C LEU A 135 4.88 0.78 10.02
N GLY A 136 6.02 0.43 9.43
CA GLY A 136 6.87 -0.68 9.89
C GLY A 136 7.37 -0.47 11.32
N LYS A 137 7.89 0.73 11.63
CA LYS A 137 8.32 1.08 12.99
C LYS A 137 7.19 0.95 14.02
N LYS A 138 5.97 1.35 13.65
CA LYS A 138 4.79 1.20 14.52
C LYS A 138 4.45 -0.27 14.73
N ALA A 139 4.46 -1.08 13.67
CA ALA A 139 4.21 -2.52 13.78
C ALA A 139 5.24 -3.19 14.73
N ASP A 140 6.51 -2.78 14.66
CA ASP A 140 7.58 -3.31 15.51
C ASP A 140 7.45 -2.90 16.99
N SER A 141 6.76 -1.80 17.28
CA SER A 141 6.48 -1.36 18.65
C SER A 141 5.31 -2.11 19.31
N VAL A 142 4.45 -2.78 18.53
CA VAL A 142 3.34 -3.58 19.07
C VAL A 142 3.93 -4.89 19.59
N GLY A 143 4.28 -4.92 20.88
CA GLY A 143 4.88 -6.08 21.53
C GLY A 143 6.00 -5.76 22.52
N GLN A 144 6.45 -4.49 22.58
CA GLN A 144 7.40 -4.04 23.60
C GLN A 144 6.65 -3.39 24.77
N GLU A 145 6.65 -4.06 25.93
CA GLU A 145 5.99 -3.60 27.17
C GLU A 145 6.52 -2.22 27.66
N ASP A 146 7.73 -1.83 27.25
CA ASP A 146 8.39 -0.57 27.64
C ASP A 146 8.13 0.63 26.70
N SER A 147 7.06 0.59 25.90
CA SER A 147 6.74 1.68 24.95
C SER A 147 6.21 2.98 25.60
N THR A 148 6.25 3.10 26.94
CA THR A 148 5.82 4.27 27.71
C THR A 148 6.89 5.37 27.81
N LEU A 149 8.00 5.28 27.08
CA LEU A 149 8.97 6.39 26.95
C LEU A 149 8.41 7.55 26.09
N GLY A 150 7.54 8.35 26.71
CA GLY A 150 7.97 9.68 27.16
C GLY A 150 8.34 10.72 26.10
N GLY A 151 7.66 10.76 24.97
CA GLY A 151 7.77 11.89 24.03
C GLY A 151 6.49 12.03 23.20
N SER A 152 5.70 13.06 23.49
CA SER A 152 4.36 13.39 22.95
C SER A 152 4.21 13.51 21.41
N LEU A 153 5.20 13.09 20.63
CA LEU A 153 5.16 12.87 19.18
C LEU A 153 5.24 11.37 18.87
N ALA A 154 4.52 10.59 19.68
CA ALA A 154 4.42 9.14 19.64
C ALA A 154 4.36 8.62 18.20
N VAL A 155 5.25 7.68 17.90
CA VAL A 155 5.40 6.92 16.64
C VAL A 155 4.05 6.41 16.09
N GLY A 156 3.05 6.28 16.96
CA GLY A 156 1.68 5.94 16.61
C GLY A 156 0.96 6.91 15.66
N ASN A 157 1.18 8.22 15.76
CA ASN A 157 0.45 9.25 15.01
C ASN A 157 1.30 9.97 13.97
N SER A 158 2.62 9.80 13.99
CA SER A 158 3.54 10.46 13.04
C SER A 158 3.25 10.12 11.57
N ARG A 159 2.71 8.93 11.29
CA ARG A 159 2.29 8.52 9.93
C ARG A 159 1.25 9.47 9.31
N PHE A 160 0.39 10.08 10.13
CA PHE A 160 -0.60 11.03 9.67
C PHE A 160 -0.01 12.39 9.36
N LEU A 161 1.22 12.68 9.84
CA LEU A 161 1.93 13.92 9.56
C LEU A 161 2.54 13.93 8.16
N VAL A 162 2.84 12.75 7.59
CA VAL A 162 3.54 12.65 6.30
C VAL A 162 2.80 13.37 5.16
N PRO A 163 1.47 13.23 4.97
CA PRO A 163 0.74 14.02 3.97
C PRO A 163 0.83 15.53 4.23
N PHE A 164 0.75 15.97 5.49
CA PHE A 164 0.86 17.40 5.82
C PHE A 164 2.26 17.94 5.54
N LEU A 165 3.31 17.15 5.81
CA LEU A 165 4.69 17.50 5.50
C LEU A 165 4.89 17.62 3.98
N LEU A 166 4.32 16.70 3.20
CA LEU A 166 4.34 16.75 1.75
C LEU A 166 3.67 18.04 1.23
N ILE A 167 2.45 18.35 1.67
CA ILE A 167 1.76 19.58 1.25
C ILE A 167 2.48 20.84 1.74
N GLY A 168 2.99 20.83 2.97
CA GLY A 168 3.76 21.94 3.53
C GLY A 168 5.04 22.23 2.73
N SER A 169 5.77 21.19 2.33
CA SER A 169 6.97 21.33 1.50
C SER A 169 6.68 21.86 0.10
N LEU A 170 5.56 21.45 -0.52
CA LEU A 170 5.10 22.00 -1.81
C LEU A 170 4.69 23.47 -1.68
N SER A 171 3.97 23.82 -0.62
CA SER A 171 3.59 25.20 -0.33
C SER A 171 4.85 26.07 -0.15
N LEU A 172 5.84 25.59 0.60
CA LEU A 172 7.10 26.31 0.80
C LEU A 172 7.87 26.48 -0.52
N LYS A 173 7.95 25.43 -1.35
CA LYS A 173 8.57 25.50 -2.69
C LYS A 173 7.91 26.58 -3.54
N ASN A 174 6.58 26.65 -3.55
CA ASN A 174 5.84 27.62 -4.38
C ASN A 174 6.01 29.06 -3.89
N VAL A 175 6.12 29.27 -2.57
CA VAL A 175 6.46 30.58 -1.99
C VAL A 175 7.89 31.01 -2.38
N VAL A 176 8.87 30.10 -2.24
CA VAL A 176 10.29 30.41 -2.53
C VAL A 176 10.53 30.66 -4.02
N THR A 177 9.82 29.96 -4.90
CA THR A 177 9.96 30.12 -6.35
C THR A 177 9.16 31.29 -6.92
N GLY A 178 8.37 31.99 -6.09
CA GLY A 178 7.53 33.10 -6.54
C GLY A 178 6.39 32.67 -7.47
N ALA A 179 6.02 31.38 -7.45
CA ALA A 179 4.98 30.82 -8.34
C ALA A 179 3.54 31.20 -7.90
N VAL A 180 3.40 31.98 -6.82
CA VAL A 180 2.12 32.35 -6.23
C VAL A 180 2.07 33.86 -6.08
N ASP A 181 1.06 34.48 -6.71
CA ASP A 181 0.69 35.86 -6.43
C ASP A 181 0.17 35.95 -4.99
N THR A 182 1.00 36.50 -4.09
CA THR A 182 0.70 36.67 -2.66
C THR A 182 -0.40 37.71 -2.38
N THR A 183 -1.03 38.24 -3.42
CA THR A 183 -2.05 39.29 -3.36
C THR A 183 -3.44 38.77 -2.97
N GLY A 184 -3.66 37.45 -2.92
CA GLY A 184 -4.93 36.83 -2.53
C GLY A 184 -4.96 36.28 -1.09
N PRO A 185 -6.07 36.41 -0.34
CA PRO A 185 -6.16 35.97 1.07
C PRO A 185 -6.27 34.45 1.31
N ASN A 186 -6.11 33.62 0.27
CA ASN A 186 -6.35 32.17 0.37
C ASN A 186 -5.03 31.38 0.41
N ILE A 187 -4.66 30.88 1.59
CA ILE A 187 -3.50 29.98 1.78
C ILE A 187 -3.60 28.71 0.91
N LEU A 188 -4.82 28.28 0.54
CA LEU A 188 -5.07 27.15 -0.35
C LEU A 188 -4.87 27.46 -1.85
N GLN A 189 -4.72 28.74 -2.24
CA GLN A 189 -4.29 29.11 -3.60
C GLN A 189 -2.79 28.92 -3.81
N THR A 190 -2.02 28.67 -2.75
CA THR A 190 -0.56 28.54 -2.79
C THR A 190 -0.10 27.26 -3.51
N VAL A 191 -0.96 26.24 -3.63
CA VAL A 191 -0.63 24.98 -4.32
C VAL A 191 -1.54 24.81 -5.54
N PRO A 192 -0.99 24.89 -6.76
CA PRO A 192 -1.73 24.59 -7.98
C PRO A 192 -2.36 23.19 -7.91
N ARG A 193 -3.60 23.06 -8.41
CA ARG A 193 -4.36 21.80 -8.32
C ARG A 193 -3.63 20.64 -8.99
N ASP A 194 -2.96 20.88 -10.10
CA ASP A 194 -2.24 19.84 -10.84
C ASP A 194 -1.08 19.28 -10.01
N GLN A 195 -0.30 20.15 -9.36
CA GLN A 195 0.77 19.76 -8.45
C GLN A 195 0.26 18.97 -7.24
N PHE A 196 -0.87 19.41 -6.66
CA PHE A 196 -1.50 18.71 -5.56
C PHE A 196 -1.90 17.29 -5.97
N VAL A 197 -2.57 17.13 -7.11
CA VAL A 197 -2.99 15.81 -7.57
C VAL A 197 -1.79 14.92 -7.91
N CYS A 198 -0.75 15.44 -8.55
CA CYS A 198 0.47 14.68 -8.82
C CYS A 198 1.15 14.20 -7.54
N ALA A 199 1.24 15.07 -6.51
CA ALA A 199 1.80 14.72 -5.22
C ALA A 199 0.98 13.63 -4.50
N ILE A 200 -0.35 13.75 -4.52
CA ILE A 200 -1.26 12.79 -3.91
C ILE A 200 -1.22 11.45 -4.65
N LEU A 201 -1.20 11.43 -5.98
CA LEU A 201 -1.07 10.19 -6.76
C LEU A 201 0.29 9.51 -6.50
N GLY A 202 1.38 10.29 -6.45
CA GLY A 202 2.69 9.78 -6.04
C GLY A 202 2.65 9.21 -4.62
N PHE A 203 1.98 9.90 -3.69
CA PHE A 203 1.81 9.45 -2.31
C PHE A 203 0.97 8.18 -2.19
N LEU A 204 -0.07 7.99 -3.02
CA LEU A 204 -0.91 6.78 -2.99
C LEU A 204 -0.26 5.58 -3.68
N SER A 205 0.84 5.77 -4.41
CA SER A 205 1.48 4.70 -5.20
C SER A 205 1.87 3.46 -4.38
N TYR A 206 2.20 3.60 -3.09
CA TYR A 206 2.52 2.46 -2.19
C TYR A 206 1.38 1.44 -2.06
N ARG A 207 0.12 1.82 -2.30
CA ARG A 207 -1.00 0.89 -2.23
C ARG A 207 -1.04 -0.07 -3.41
N ILE A 208 -0.50 0.31 -4.57
CA ILE A 208 -0.57 -0.52 -5.77
C ILE A 208 0.25 -1.81 -5.59
N PRO A 209 1.51 -1.79 -5.15
CA PRO A 209 2.26 -3.02 -4.84
C PRO A 209 1.60 -3.89 -3.77
N LEU A 210 1.00 -3.28 -2.75
CA LEU A 210 0.29 -4.01 -1.69
C LEU A 210 -0.94 -4.75 -2.22
N LEU A 211 -1.78 -4.06 -3.00
CA LEU A 211 -2.96 -4.65 -3.62
C LEU A 211 -2.55 -5.73 -4.61
N TYR A 212 -1.51 -5.49 -5.40
CA TYR A 212 -0.99 -6.47 -6.35
C TYR A 212 -0.58 -7.78 -5.64
N ARG A 213 0.15 -7.67 -4.53
CA ARG A 213 0.54 -8.85 -3.74
C ARG A 213 -0.67 -9.59 -3.18
N GLN A 214 -1.66 -8.87 -2.65
CA GLN A 214 -2.89 -9.48 -2.14
C GLN A 214 -3.61 -10.26 -3.24
N ILE A 215 -3.75 -9.68 -4.43
CA ILE A 215 -4.41 -10.32 -5.58
C ILE A 215 -3.64 -11.55 -6.05
N VAL A 216 -2.32 -11.44 -6.23
CA VAL A 216 -1.48 -12.54 -6.74
C VAL A 216 -1.39 -13.69 -5.73
N GLN A 217 -1.25 -13.39 -4.43
CA GLN A 217 -1.15 -14.42 -3.40
C GLN A 217 -2.48 -15.11 -3.14
N ALA A 218 -3.61 -14.42 -3.30
CA ALA A 218 -4.92 -15.00 -3.10
C ALA A 218 -5.34 -15.94 -4.25
N GLY A 219 -4.60 -15.99 -5.37
CA GLY A 219 -4.95 -16.85 -6.51
C GLY A 219 -6.33 -16.55 -7.09
N VAL A 220 -6.80 -15.32 -6.89
CA VAL A 220 -8.19 -14.91 -7.01
C VAL A 220 -8.60 -14.80 -8.47
N ASP A 221 -9.59 -15.62 -8.87
CA ASP A 221 -10.37 -15.42 -10.09
C ASP A 221 -11.07 -14.06 -10.05
N GLN A 222 -11.27 -13.42 -11.20
CA GLN A 222 -11.80 -12.04 -11.27
C GLN A 222 -13.11 -11.82 -10.48
N ASP A 223 -13.91 -12.87 -10.31
CA ASP A 223 -15.13 -12.86 -9.51
C ASP A 223 -14.88 -12.68 -8.00
N GLN A 224 -13.85 -13.32 -7.43
CA GLN A 224 -13.45 -13.14 -6.04
C GLN A 224 -12.73 -11.79 -5.81
N LEU A 225 -12.18 -11.20 -6.87
CA LEU A 225 -11.47 -9.92 -6.82
C LEU A 225 -12.45 -8.78 -6.51
N LEU A 226 -13.67 -8.87 -7.03
CA LEU A 226 -14.79 -7.96 -6.73
C LEU A 226 -15.30 -8.12 -5.29
N GLU A 227 -15.25 -9.33 -4.73
CA GLU A 227 -15.62 -9.59 -3.33
C GLU A 227 -14.53 -9.12 -2.35
N MET A 228 -13.27 -9.12 -2.77
CA MET A 228 -12.14 -8.65 -1.98
C MET A 228 -11.94 -7.12 -2.03
N VAL A 229 -12.64 -6.37 -2.88
CA VAL A 229 -12.55 -4.89 -2.85
C VAL A 229 -13.18 -4.39 -1.55
N PRO A 230 -12.38 -3.87 -0.61
CA PRO A 230 -12.89 -3.48 0.69
C PRO A 230 -13.81 -2.25 0.56
N GLY A 231 -15.03 -2.37 1.08
CA GLY A 231 -15.92 -1.23 1.35
C GLY A 231 -17.07 -1.01 0.36
N SER A 232 -17.47 0.26 0.22
CA SER A 232 -18.66 0.69 -0.52
C SER A 232 -18.62 0.36 -2.02
N VAL A 233 -17.43 0.27 -2.61
CA VAL A 233 -17.24 -0.07 -4.04
C VAL A 233 -17.58 -1.54 -4.29
N GLY A 234 -17.17 -2.45 -3.40
CA GLY A 234 -17.55 -3.87 -3.49
C GLY A 234 -19.07 -4.06 -3.37
N LYS A 235 -19.72 -3.35 -2.44
CA LYS A 235 -21.18 -3.38 -2.31
C LYS A 235 -21.91 -2.80 -3.53
N ALA A 236 -21.43 -1.69 -4.08
CA ALA A 236 -22.02 -1.09 -5.27
C ALA A 236 -21.88 -1.99 -6.51
N ALA A 237 -20.73 -2.64 -6.68
CA ALA A 237 -20.51 -3.57 -7.78
C ALA A 237 -21.37 -4.84 -7.63
N LYS A 238 -21.52 -5.36 -6.41
CA LYS A 238 -22.40 -6.50 -6.13
C LYS A 238 -23.87 -6.17 -6.42
N LEU A 239 -24.36 -5.02 -5.96
CA LEU A 239 -25.72 -4.54 -6.24
C LEU A 239 -25.97 -4.31 -7.74
N ALA A 240 -24.99 -3.80 -8.47
CA ALA A 240 -25.11 -3.61 -9.92
C ALA A 240 -25.20 -4.93 -10.68
N ARG A 241 -24.54 -5.99 -10.19
CA ARG A 241 -24.57 -7.33 -10.78
C ARG A 241 -25.89 -8.04 -10.47
N GLU A 242 -26.35 -7.98 -9.22
CA GLU A 242 -27.66 -8.51 -8.80
C GLU A 242 -28.83 -7.82 -9.52
N ALA A 243 -28.70 -6.54 -9.89
CA ALA A 243 -29.70 -5.84 -10.68
C ALA A 243 -29.76 -6.35 -12.14
N ARG A 244 -28.62 -6.71 -12.74
CA ARG A 244 -28.59 -7.29 -14.09
C ARG A 244 -29.16 -8.71 -14.16
N GLU A 245 -28.88 -9.54 -13.16
CA GLU A 245 -29.43 -10.90 -13.09
C GLU A 245 -30.96 -10.95 -12.91
N LYS A 246 -31.59 -9.87 -12.43
CA LYS A 246 -33.06 -9.79 -12.32
C LYS A 246 -33.75 -9.30 -13.59
N GLU A 247 -32.99 -8.79 -14.56
CA GLU A 247 -33.51 -8.34 -15.86
C GLU A 247 -33.45 -9.44 -16.94
N GLU A 248 -32.73 -10.53 -16.69
CA GLU A 248 -32.69 -11.76 -17.53
C GLU A 248 -33.70 -12.81 -17.04
#